data_AF-A0A7J9GG44-F1
#
_entry.id   AF-A0A7J9GG44-F1
#
_cell.length_a   1.000
_cell.length_b   1.000
_cell.length_c   1.000
_cell.angle_alpha   90.00
_cell.angle_beta   90.00
_cell.angle_gamma   90.00
#
_symmetry.space_group_name_H-M   'P 1'
#
loop_
_entity.id
_entity.type
_entity.pdbx_description
1 polymer ?
#
loop_
_entity_poly.entity_id
_entity_poly.type
_entity_poly.pdbx_seq_one_letter_code
_entity_poly.pdbx_strand_id
1 'polypeptide(L)'
;MRRLIEHSGTPGHVYPLALLCYDIMPPPRQVEKEIGEKRIITFHGAGLSIAPQISFPEIAAACEESEAKDVYSQALYKSVSEQYNVLKSAIHGKQGLEASTAGVSLSQPWN
;
A
#
# COMPACT_ATOMS: atom_id res chain seq x y z
N MET A 1 -8.46 9.97 8.85
CA MET A 1 -9.46 9.30 7.98
C MET A 1 -10.48 8.50 8.77
N ARG A 2 -10.08 7.50 9.57
CA ARG A 2 -11.00 6.67 10.37
C ARG A 2 -12.09 7.45 11.14
N ARG A 3 -11.70 8.43 11.95
CA ARG A 3 -12.65 9.27 12.71
C ARG A 3 -13.65 10.03 11.82
N LEU A 4 -13.24 10.44 10.62
CA LEU A 4 -14.15 11.10 9.66
C LEU A 4 -15.19 10.11 9.13
N ILE A 5 -14.78 8.86 8.88
CA ILE A 5 -15.69 7.78 8.47
C ILE A 5 -16.74 7.54 9.55
N GLU A 6 -16.32 7.44 10.83
CA GLU A 6 -17.24 7.24 11.96
C GLU A 6 -18.26 8.36 12.12
N HIS A 7 -17.87 9.60 11.83
CA HIS A 7 -18.74 10.77 11.97
C HIS A 7 -19.46 11.14 10.67
N SER A 8 -19.33 10.34 9.59
CA SER A 8 -19.94 10.63 8.29
C SER A 8 -21.44 10.30 8.23
N GLY A 9 -21.97 9.57 9.20
CA GLY A 9 -23.36 9.07 9.18
C GLY A 9 -23.60 7.91 8.20
N THR A 10 -22.56 7.46 7.49
CA THR A 10 -22.62 6.33 6.54
C THR A 10 -21.57 5.27 6.88
N PRO A 11 -21.82 3.97 6.65
CA PRO A 11 -20.80 2.93 6.78
C PRO A 11 -19.60 3.21 5.86
N GLY A 12 -18.39 3.05 6.37
CA GLY A 12 -17.17 3.18 5.57
C GLY A 12 -16.09 2.20 5.97
N HIS A 13 -15.15 1.99 5.06
CA HIS A 13 -14.16 0.93 5.14
C HIS A 13 -12.76 1.48 4.83
N VAL A 14 -11.75 0.88 5.45
CA VAL A 14 -10.34 1.20 5.21
C VAL A 14 -9.63 -0.08 4.80
N TYR A 15 -9.12 -0.09 3.57
CA TYR A 15 -8.40 -1.22 3.01
C TYR A 15 -6.91 -0.86 2.85
N PRO A 16 -5.99 -1.74 3.27
CA PRO A 16 -4.57 -1.59 2.97
C PRO A 16 -4.32 -1.85 1.49
N LEU A 17 -3.77 -0.86 0.80
CA LEU A 17 -3.48 -0.87 -0.63
C LEU A 17 -1.99 -0.62 -0.86
N ALA A 18 -1.35 -1.45 -1.67
CA ALA A 18 0.03 -1.31 -2.09
C ALA A 18 0.13 -0.98 -3.59
N LEU A 19 0.97 -0.01 -3.92
CA LEU A 19 1.22 0.44 -5.29
C LEU A 19 2.73 0.48 -5.53
N LEU A 20 3.20 -0.29 -6.51
CA LEU A 20 4.58 -0.28 -6.99
C LEU A 20 4.61 0.29 -8.41
N CYS A 21 5.05 1.54 -8.55
CA CYS A 21 5.12 2.21 -9.85
C CYS A 21 6.21 3.29 -9.92
N TYR A 22 7.10 3.37 -8.93
CA TYR A 22 8.04 4.49 -8.84
C TYR A 22 9.03 4.53 -10.01
N ASP A 23 9.35 3.40 -10.65
CA ASP A 23 10.26 3.39 -11.81
C ASP A 23 9.70 4.18 -13.00
N ILE A 24 8.38 4.23 -13.15
CA ILE A 24 7.72 4.95 -14.25
C ILE A 24 7.98 6.46 -14.14
N MET A 25 7.92 7.00 -12.93
CA MET A 25 8.15 8.42 -12.65
C MET A 25 8.67 8.56 -11.22
N PRO A 26 9.98 8.36 -10.99
CA PRO A 26 10.53 8.35 -9.65
C PRO A 26 10.51 9.75 -9.04
N PRO A 27 10.40 9.87 -7.71
CA PRO A 27 10.57 11.14 -7.05
C PRO A 27 11.99 11.69 -7.33
N PRO A 28 12.14 13.02 -7.45
CA PRO A 28 13.46 13.64 -7.58
C PRO A 28 14.37 13.25 -6.41
N ARG A 29 15.65 12.97 -6.72
CA ARG A 29 16.63 12.60 -5.69
C ARG A 29 17.07 13.79 -4.82
N GLN A 30 17.03 14.99 -5.39
CA GLN A 30 17.37 16.25 -4.73
C GLN A 30 16.37 17.32 -5.17
N VAL A 31 15.97 18.18 -4.24
CA VAL A 31 15.05 19.30 -4.51
C VAL A 31 15.91 20.53 -4.83
N GLU A 32 16.05 20.85 -6.12
CA GLU A 32 16.73 22.08 -6.56
C GLU A 32 15.69 23.20 -6.76
N LYS A 33 15.65 24.14 -5.81
CA LYS A 33 14.65 25.24 -5.79
C LYS A 33 14.79 26.23 -6.95
N GLU A 34 15.98 26.38 -7.51
CA GLU A 34 16.30 27.45 -8.47
C GLU A 34 16.02 27.06 -9.93
N ILE A 35 16.15 25.78 -10.28
CA ILE A 35 16.11 25.28 -11.67
C ILE A 35 14.86 24.45 -11.96
N GLY A 36 14.12 24.05 -10.92
CA GLY A 36 13.01 23.12 -11.01
C GLY A 36 13.46 21.65 -11.03
N GLU A 37 12.57 20.75 -10.66
CA GLU A 37 12.88 19.33 -10.53
C GLU A 37 12.87 18.62 -11.90
N LYS A 38 14.01 18.05 -12.30
CA LYS A 38 14.08 17.21 -13.51
C LYS A 38 13.24 15.95 -13.31
N ARG A 39 12.16 15.81 -14.09
CA ARG A 39 11.34 14.59 -14.12
C ARG A 39 11.91 13.58 -15.10
N ILE A 40 12.11 12.36 -14.63
CA ILE A 40 12.49 11.21 -15.44
C ILE A 40 11.23 10.38 -15.64
N ILE A 41 10.95 9.99 -16.88
CA ILE A 41 9.83 9.11 -17.23
C ILE A 41 10.41 7.88 -17.92
N THR A 42 10.01 6.68 -17.48
CA THR A 42 10.48 5.42 -18.07
C THR A 42 9.33 4.44 -18.34
N PHE A 43 9.55 3.50 -19.26
CA PHE A 43 8.67 2.36 -19.45
C PHE A 43 9.06 1.24 -18.48
N HIS A 44 8.16 0.90 -17.56
CA HIS A 44 8.39 -0.14 -16.56
C HIS A 44 7.07 -0.81 -16.14
N GLY A 45 7.16 -2.05 -15.66
CA GLY A 45 6.01 -2.74 -15.06
C GLY A 45 5.55 -2.04 -13.78
N ALA A 46 4.23 -2.05 -13.54
CA ALA A 46 3.60 -1.55 -12.31
C ALA A 46 2.78 -2.65 -11.64
N GLY A 47 2.62 -2.54 -10.33
CA GLY A 47 1.86 -3.48 -9.51
C GLY A 47 0.88 -2.76 -8.60
N LEU A 48 -0.32 -3.32 -8.47
CA LEU A 48 -1.36 -2.86 -7.56
C LEU A 48 -1.89 -4.07 -6.78
N SER A 49 -2.01 -3.94 -5.47
CA SER A 49 -2.59 -4.97 -4.61
C SER A 49 -3.47 -4.32 -3.54
N ILE A 50 -4.54 -5.01 -3.19
CA ILE A 50 -5.43 -4.67 -2.07
C ILE A 50 -5.63 -5.92 -1.22
N ALA A 51 -5.60 -5.78 0.10
CA ALA A 51 -5.88 -6.86 1.04
C ALA A 51 -7.14 -6.54 1.87
N PRO A 52 -7.71 -7.52 2.58
CA PRO A 52 -8.90 -7.31 3.41
C PRO A 52 -8.74 -6.20 4.44
N GLN A 53 -9.86 -5.60 4.84
CA GLN A 53 -9.88 -4.57 5.87
C GLN A 53 -9.37 -5.13 7.22
N ILE A 54 -8.74 -4.27 8.00
CA ILE A 54 -8.31 -4.59 9.37
C ILE A 54 -9.36 -4.05 10.35
N SER A 55 -9.78 -4.90 11.29
CA SER A 55 -10.79 -4.59 12.29
C SER A 55 -10.21 -3.67 13.38
N PHE A 56 -10.60 -2.38 13.36
CA PHE A 56 -10.25 -1.46 14.44
C PHE A 56 -10.86 -1.87 15.79
N PRO A 57 -12.13 -2.31 15.87
CA PRO A 57 -12.71 -2.73 17.15
C PRO A 57 -11.94 -3.88 17.82
N GLU A 58 -11.47 -4.86 17.05
CA GLU A 58 -10.65 -5.95 17.58
C GLU A 58 -9.31 -5.45 18.13
N ILE A 59 -8.67 -4.50 17.45
CA ILE A 59 -7.41 -3.90 17.93
C ILE A 59 -7.65 -3.08 19.18
N ALA A 60 -8.68 -2.23 19.19
CA ALA A 60 -9.02 -1.40 20.35
C ALA A 60 -9.42 -2.22 21.58
N ALA A 61 -9.98 -3.43 21.39
CA ALA A 61 -10.28 -4.35 22.48
C ALA A 61 -9.02 -5.07 23.03
N ALA A 62 -7.93 -5.10 22.28
CA ALA A 62 -6.71 -5.85 22.61
C ALA A 62 -5.55 -4.98 23.12
N CYS A 63 -5.72 -3.65 23.20
CA CYS A 63 -4.68 -2.74 23.69
C CYS A 63 -5.29 -1.54 24.43
N GLU A 64 -4.43 -0.78 25.12
CA GLU A 64 -4.81 0.46 25.77
C GLU A 64 -5.31 1.51 24.74
N GLU A 65 -6.29 2.32 25.12
CA GLU A 65 -6.91 3.30 24.20
C GLU A 65 -5.88 4.27 23.59
N SER A 66 -4.87 4.65 24.37
CA SER A 66 -3.79 5.53 23.92
C SER A 66 -2.93 4.90 22.81
N GLU A 67 -2.86 3.57 22.73
CA GLU A 67 -2.00 2.84 21.80
C GLU A 67 -2.77 2.35 20.56
N ALA A 68 -4.09 2.17 20.66
CA ALA A 68 -4.93 1.59 19.61
C ALA A 68 -4.77 2.25 18.23
N LYS A 69 -4.58 3.58 18.20
CA LYS A 69 -4.33 4.33 16.96
C LYS A 69 -3.04 3.87 16.27
N ASP A 70 -1.96 3.74 17.02
CA ASP A 70 -0.64 3.44 16.48
C ASP A 70 -0.55 1.96 16.12
N VAL A 71 -1.11 1.07 16.93
CA VAL A 71 -1.25 -0.37 16.62
C VAL A 71 -2.07 -0.57 15.34
N TYR A 72 -3.18 0.14 15.17
CA TYR A 72 -3.99 0.08 13.96
C TYR A 72 -3.24 0.56 12.72
N SER A 73 -2.55 1.71 12.84
CA SER A 73 -1.74 2.24 11.74
C SER A 73 -0.61 1.29 11.36
N GLN A 74 0.05 0.69 12.36
CA GLN A 74 1.13 -0.27 12.14
C GLN A 74 0.63 -1.56 11.49
N ALA A 75 -0.55 -2.05 11.87
CA ALA A 75 -1.16 -3.23 11.26
C ALA A 75 -1.48 -2.97 9.77
N LEU A 76 -2.06 -1.81 9.45
CA LEU A 76 -2.31 -1.40 8.06
C LEU A 76 -1.00 -1.29 7.27
N TYR A 77 0.01 -0.62 7.83
CA TYR A 77 1.31 -0.45 7.19
C TYR A 77 2.03 -1.79 6.94
N LYS A 78 1.95 -2.72 7.90
CA LYS A 78 2.48 -4.08 7.75
C LYS A 78 1.84 -4.79 6.57
N SER A 79 0.50 -4.76 6.47
CA SER A 79 -0.21 -5.37 5.33
C SER A 79 0.18 -4.72 3.99
N VAL A 80 0.29 -3.39 3.93
CA VAL A 80 0.77 -2.69 2.72
C VAL A 80 2.19 -3.14 2.35
N SER A 81 3.07 -3.26 3.34
CA SER A 81 4.47 -3.66 3.13
C SER A 81 4.59 -5.10 2.63
N GLU A 82 3.81 -6.03 3.18
CA GLU A 82 3.75 -7.43 2.74
C GLU A 82 3.27 -7.53 1.30
N GLN A 83 2.17 -6.84 0.95
CA GLN A 83 1.67 -6.76 -0.42
C GLN A 83 2.72 -6.15 -1.37
N TYR A 84 3.36 -5.06 -0.96
CA TYR A 84 4.38 -4.38 -1.76
C TYR A 84 5.58 -5.29 -2.04
N ASN A 85 6.00 -6.11 -1.07
CA ASN A 85 7.08 -7.06 -1.25
C ASN A 85 6.74 -8.16 -2.26
N VAL A 86 5.50 -8.65 -2.28
CA VAL A 86 5.02 -9.59 -3.31
C VAL A 86 5.08 -8.93 -4.70
N LEU A 87 4.58 -7.70 -4.85
CA LEU A 87 4.66 -6.94 -6.10
C LEU A 87 6.12 -6.73 -6.55
N LYS A 88 7.00 -6.43 -5.60
CA LYS A 88 8.43 -6.24 -5.84
C LYS A 88 9.10 -7.53 -6.34
N SER A 89 8.80 -8.66 -5.72
CA SER A 89 9.29 -9.98 -6.17
C SER A 89 8.78 -10.34 -7.56
N ALA A 90 7.51 -10.03 -7.87
CA ALA A 90 6.93 -10.26 -9.18
C ALA A 90 7.62 -9.44 -10.28
N ILE A 91 7.81 -8.14 -10.04
CA ILE A 91 8.27 -7.17 -11.05
C ILE A 91 9.80 -7.07 -11.06
N HIS A 92 10.42 -6.66 -9.95
CA HIS A 92 11.88 -6.50 -9.87
C HIS A 92 12.60 -7.84 -9.70
N GLY A 93 11.99 -8.78 -8.99
CA GLY A 93 12.49 -10.15 -8.84
C GLY A 93 12.22 -11.06 -10.05
N LYS A 94 11.46 -10.58 -11.03
CA LYS A 94 11.11 -11.29 -12.28
C LYS A 94 10.39 -12.62 -12.07
N GLN A 95 9.72 -12.80 -10.94
CA GLN A 95 8.98 -14.04 -10.63
C GLN A 95 7.59 -14.07 -11.28
N GLY A 96 7.07 -12.94 -11.78
CA GLY A 96 5.74 -12.89 -12.40
C GLY A 96 4.65 -13.39 -11.43
N LEU A 97 3.77 -14.29 -11.91
CA LEU A 97 2.67 -14.83 -11.11
C LEU A 97 3.14 -15.77 -9.98
N GLU A 98 4.34 -16.36 -10.10
CA GLU A 98 4.92 -17.26 -9.09
C GLU A 98 5.30 -16.56 -7.79
N ALA A 99 5.32 -15.21 -7.77
CA ALA A 99 5.47 -14.44 -6.55
C ALA A 99 4.23 -14.48 -5.64
N SER A 100 3.11 -15.00 -6.14
CA SER A 100 1.85 -15.09 -5.38
C SER A 100 2.04 -15.86 -4.07
N THR A 101 1.28 -15.47 -3.05
CA THR A 101 1.26 -16.12 -1.74
C THR A 101 -0.18 -16.44 -1.34
N ALA A 102 -0.38 -17.16 -0.25
CA ALA A 102 -1.73 -17.40 0.30
C ALA A 102 -2.51 -16.10 0.58
N GLY A 103 -1.83 -14.98 0.87
CA GLY A 103 -2.47 -13.69 1.13
C GLY A 103 -2.56 -12.75 -0.08
N VAL A 104 -1.86 -13.04 -1.17
CA VAL A 104 -1.80 -12.18 -2.37
C VAL A 104 -1.78 -13.04 -3.62
N SER A 105 -2.89 -13.05 -4.36
CA SER A 105 -3.02 -13.76 -5.63
C SER A 105 -2.84 -12.78 -6.79
N LEU A 106 -1.74 -12.91 -7.55
CA LEU A 106 -1.47 -12.02 -8.68
C LEU A 106 -2.20 -12.47 -9.95
N SER A 107 -2.54 -11.50 -10.78
CA SER A 107 -3.07 -11.73 -12.13
C SER A 107 -2.71 -10.55 -13.04
N GLN A 108 -2.83 -10.74 -14.35
CA GLN A 108 -2.69 -9.70 -15.36
C GLN A 108 -4.00 -9.62 -16.15
N PRO A 109 -5.04 -8.96 -15.62
CA PRO A 109 -6.40 -8.98 -16.15
C PRO A 109 -6.57 -8.02 -17.33
N TRP A 110 -5.62 -8.02 -18.26
CA TRP A 110 -5.70 -7.32 -19.53
C TRP A 110 -5.49 -8.35 -20.65
N ASN A 111 -6.27 -8.21 -21.72
CA ASN A 111 -6.16 -9.06 -22.92
C ASN A 111 -4.93 -8.69 -23.74
#